data_AF-A0A4P6LUH6-F1
#
_entry.id   AF-A0A4P6LUH6-F1
#
_cell.length_a   1.000
_cell.length_b   1.000
_cell.length_c   1.000
_cell.angle_alpha   90.00
_cell.angle_beta   90.00
_cell.angle_gamma   90.00
#
_symmetry.space_group_name_H-M   'P 1'
#
loop_
_entity.id
_entity.type
_entity.pdbx_description
1 polymer ?
#
loop_
_entity_poly.entity_id
_entity_poly.type
_entity_poly.pdbx_seq_one_letter_code
_entity_poly.pdbx_strand_id
1 'polypeptide(L)'
;MSKKKLSLRVIILYAILGVGLISCGREEQPSSLDTEKESKTKAVQESERSIFDSSVTTFRREEENISIDADVVIPDTVKEKPVYCASGEPLPLSEMSEEMKNDLLPPDISLKFDHDDNSPFFSLENLEDIDHAFVLAYNNSCEFIINSGLYQHYTNCIVTETFAEEFNADLYQKKENLDFMSQADAADTVRRLFKKYGINLGEVVTAYVMDHETMQQEEDIIDISGEADPSLKKESWSSADDTYYFYFRQEYNGIPLIYNLYAGQGFEDGEEATVMLNQSGIVGAGIQGCYAWTQTDAVDLISLDKAADTFFQNYKGLVGTSYEVKRISFMMDIIPGKDNTAELRPVWVFDTTVSGEDYSFESKMVIDAVNGQELTV
;
A
#
# COMPACT_ATOMS: atom_id res chain seq x y z
N MET A 1 15.10 22.70 28.40
CA MET A 1 14.23 21.66 27.82
C MET A 1 14.52 20.35 28.56
N SER A 2 13.49 19.68 29.09
CA SER A 2 13.67 18.40 29.82
C SER A 2 14.16 17.31 28.86
N LYS A 3 15.05 16.41 29.30
CA LYS A 3 15.53 15.27 28.49
C LYS A 3 14.38 14.42 27.93
N LYS A 4 13.26 14.30 28.67
CA LYS A 4 12.03 13.62 28.21
C LYS A 4 11.37 14.31 27.00
N LYS A 5 11.40 15.65 26.94
CA LYS A 5 10.86 16.41 25.79
C LYS A 5 11.72 16.29 24.53
N LEU A 6 13.01 16.00 24.70
CA LEU A 6 13.94 15.81 23.58
C LEU A 6 13.84 14.38 23.02
N SER A 7 13.71 13.35 23.87
CA SER A 7 13.50 11.97 23.39
C SER A 7 12.13 11.79 22.73
N LEU A 8 11.07 12.39 23.29
CA LEU A 8 9.71 12.31 22.73
C LEU A 8 9.60 12.93 21.34
N ARG A 9 10.25 14.09 21.12
CA ARG A 9 10.35 14.69 19.78
C ARG A 9 11.14 13.83 18.82
N VAL A 10 12.24 13.21 19.25
CA VAL A 10 13.06 12.35 18.39
C VAL A 10 12.30 11.07 18.01
N ILE A 11 11.60 10.42 18.93
CA ILE A 11 10.86 9.17 18.67
C ILE A 11 9.69 9.40 17.70
N ILE A 12 8.92 10.48 17.87
CA ILE A 12 7.78 10.79 16.99
C ILE A 12 8.26 11.39 15.66
N LEU A 13 9.34 12.16 15.64
CA LEU A 13 9.99 12.56 14.37
C LEU A 13 10.57 11.36 13.62
N TYR A 14 11.03 10.30 14.30
CA TYR A 14 11.43 9.05 13.62
C TYR A 14 10.23 8.26 13.09
N ALA A 15 9.06 8.34 13.72
CA ALA A 15 7.81 7.83 13.13
C ALA A 15 7.34 8.65 11.91
N ILE A 16 7.70 9.95 11.83
CA ILE A 16 7.48 10.82 10.66
C ILE A 16 8.59 10.64 9.60
N LEU A 17 9.83 10.35 10.01
CA LEU A 17 11.02 10.20 9.15
C LEU A 17 11.27 8.76 8.69
N GLY A 18 10.57 7.78 9.26
CA GLY A 18 10.62 6.37 8.85
C GLY A 18 10.10 6.11 7.44
N VAL A 19 9.51 7.11 6.77
CA VAL A 19 9.03 7.05 5.39
C VAL A 19 9.72 8.10 4.49
N GLY A 20 10.70 8.85 5.00
CA GLY A 20 11.10 10.11 4.37
C GLY A 20 12.58 10.28 4.09
N LEU A 21 13.27 9.34 3.44
CA LEU A 21 14.60 9.62 2.86
C LEU A 21 14.85 8.79 1.59
N ILE A 22 14.77 9.43 0.41
CA ILE A 22 15.82 9.56 -0.63
C ILE A 22 15.14 10.20 -1.87
N SER A 23 15.20 11.53 -1.94
CA SER A 23 15.11 12.25 -3.22
C SER A 23 16.46 12.91 -3.47
N CYS A 24 17.33 12.21 -4.19
CA CYS A 24 18.50 12.82 -4.81
C CYS A 24 18.24 12.89 -6.31
N GLY A 25 17.59 13.98 -6.73
CA GLY A 25 17.49 14.35 -8.13
C GLY A 25 18.88 14.53 -8.74
N ARG A 26 19.09 13.91 -9.90
CA ARG A 26 20.25 14.20 -10.76
C ARG A 26 19.73 14.80 -12.07
N GLU A 27 20.14 16.04 -12.31
CA GLU A 27 19.88 16.78 -13.55
C GLU A 27 20.55 16.07 -14.73
N GLU A 28 19.80 15.82 -15.81
CA GLU A 28 20.37 15.58 -17.13
C GLU A 28 19.94 16.68 -18.11
N GLN A 29 20.95 17.31 -18.71
CA GLN A 29 20.81 18.25 -19.82
C GLN A 29 20.57 17.51 -21.15
N PRO A 30 19.86 18.14 -22.11
CA PRO A 30 19.41 17.47 -23.32
C PRO A 30 20.51 17.38 -24.38
N SER A 31 20.66 16.19 -24.99
CA SER A 31 21.37 16.05 -26.26
C SER A 31 20.39 15.74 -27.39
N SER A 32 20.24 16.70 -28.29
CA SER A 32 19.63 16.54 -29.61
C SER A 32 20.40 15.53 -30.46
N LEU A 33 19.71 14.69 -31.23
CA LEU A 33 20.14 14.26 -32.56
C LEU A 33 18.95 13.66 -33.32
N ASP A 34 18.57 14.36 -34.39
CA ASP A 34 17.65 13.90 -35.43
C ASP A 34 18.15 12.60 -36.07
N THR A 35 17.23 11.69 -36.40
CA THR A 35 17.30 11.00 -37.68
C THR A 35 15.93 10.50 -38.13
N GLU A 36 15.55 10.93 -39.33
CA GLU A 36 14.46 10.39 -40.14
C GLU A 36 14.57 8.87 -40.29
N LYS A 37 13.42 8.17 -40.34
CA LYS A 37 13.19 7.15 -41.37
C LYS A 37 11.73 6.73 -41.54
N GLU A 38 11.27 7.03 -42.76
CA GLU A 38 10.57 6.13 -43.68
C GLU A 38 9.38 5.28 -43.19
N SER A 39 8.21 5.72 -43.67
CA SER A 39 7.06 4.90 -44.00
C SER A 39 7.44 3.59 -44.71
N LYS A 40 7.05 2.45 -44.12
CA LYS A 40 6.69 1.23 -44.87
C LYS A 40 5.47 0.56 -44.28
N THR A 41 4.36 0.77 -44.96
CA THR A 41 3.16 -0.07 -44.93
C THR A 41 3.54 -1.53 -45.21
N LYS A 42 3.13 -2.47 -44.35
CA LYS A 42 2.86 -3.85 -44.78
C LYS A 42 1.89 -4.57 -43.84
N ALA A 43 0.80 -4.99 -44.49
CA ALA A 43 0.03 -6.20 -44.24
C ALA A 43 -0.51 -6.42 -42.82
N VAL A 44 -1.77 -5.98 -42.65
CA VAL A 44 -2.73 -6.57 -41.74
C VAL A 44 -2.86 -8.06 -42.07
N GLN A 45 -2.25 -8.91 -41.25
CA GLN A 45 -2.79 -10.24 -40.99
C GLN A 45 -3.83 -10.02 -39.89
N GLU A 46 -5.09 -10.31 -40.20
CA GLU A 46 -6.14 -10.49 -39.19
C GLU A 46 -5.69 -11.61 -38.26
N SER A 47 -5.02 -11.26 -37.16
CA SER A 47 -5.03 -12.12 -35.99
C SER A 47 -6.46 -12.08 -35.49
N GLU A 48 -7.06 -13.26 -35.27
CA GLU A 48 -8.23 -13.37 -34.40
C GLU A 48 -8.00 -12.44 -33.21
N ARG A 49 -8.87 -11.44 -33.02
CA ARG A 49 -8.76 -10.57 -31.84
C ARG A 49 -8.80 -11.53 -30.67
N SER A 50 -7.68 -11.69 -29.96
CA SER A 50 -7.66 -12.39 -28.69
C SER A 50 -8.46 -11.52 -27.73
N ILE A 51 -9.77 -11.74 -27.72
CA ILE A 51 -10.72 -10.94 -26.94
C ILE A 51 -10.41 -11.19 -25.47
N PHE A 52 -10.48 -10.14 -24.64
CA PHE A 52 -10.44 -10.28 -23.20
C PHE A 52 -11.55 -11.21 -22.72
N ASP A 53 -11.18 -12.36 -22.15
CA ASP A 53 -12.11 -13.31 -21.55
C ASP A 53 -12.08 -13.15 -20.03
N SER A 54 -13.12 -12.50 -19.50
CA SER A 54 -13.28 -12.22 -18.08
C SER A 54 -13.76 -13.43 -17.26
N SER A 55 -14.04 -14.56 -17.91
CA SER A 55 -14.52 -15.80 -17.28
C SER A 55 -13.40 -16.79 -16.94
N VAL A 56 -12.17 -16.51 -17.37
CA VAL A 56 -11.00 -17.35 -17.06
C VAL A 56 -10.74 -17.36 -15.56
N THR A 57 -10.63 -18.56 -15.00
CA THR A 57 -10.38 -18.78 -13.56
C THR A 57 -9.10 -19.56 -13.30
N THR A 58 -8.53 -20.20 -14.32
CA THR A 58 -7.24 -20.92 -14.24
C THR A 58 -6.51 -20.76 -15.56
N PHE A 59 -5.18 -20.71 -15.52
CA PHE A 59 -4.34 -20.67 -16.71
C PHE A 59 -3.16 -21.63 -16.57
N ARG A 60 -2.91 -22.43 -17.62
CA ARG A 60 -1.82 -23.41 -17.65
C ARG A 60 -1.03 -23.31 -18.93
N ARG A 61 0.28 -23.13 -18.79
CA ARG A 61 1.23 -23.19 -19.91
C ARG A 61 2.61 -23.50 -19.36
N GLU A 62 3.33 -24.39 -20.02
CA GLU A 62 4.68 -24.80 -19.63
C GLU A 62 5.58 -24.74 -20.85
N GLU A 63 6.69 -23.99 -20.75
CA GLU A 63 7.69 -23.88 -21.81
C GLU A 63 9.08 -23.69 -21.23
N GLU A 64 10.01 -24.59 -21.57
CA GLU A 64 11.43 -24.52 -21.19
C GLU A 64 11.64 -24.33 -19.68
N ASN A 65 12.00 -23.12 -19.27
CA ASN A 65 12.31 -22.73 -17.89
C ASN A 65 11.12 -22.07 -17.17
N ILE A 66 9.94 -22.03 -17.79
CA ILE A 66 8.74 -21.38 -17.25
C ILE A 66 7.64 -22.42 -17.06
N SER A 67 7.06 -22.45 -15.85
CA SER A 67 5.87 -23.23 -15.51
C SER A 67 4.77 -22.31 -14.97
N ILE A 68 3.64 -22.26 -15.67
CA ILE A 68 2.43 -21.57 -15.21
C ILE A 68 1.36 -22.62 -14.93
N ASP A 69 0.96 -22.72 -13.67
CA ASP A 69 -0.23 -23.43 -13.20
C ASP A 69 -0.91 -22.52 -12.18
N ALA A 70 -1.64 -21.55 -12.70
CA ALA A 70 -2.08 -20.39 -11.95
C ALA A 70 -3.60 -20.30 -11.79
N ASP A 71 -4.03 -19.91 -10.61
CA ASP A 71 -5.37 -19.36 -10.39
C ASP A 71 -5.44 -17.95 -11.00
N VAL A 72 -6.53 -17.65 -11.70
CA VAL A 72 -6.74 -16.36 -12.35
C VAL A 72 -7.82 -15.58 -11.61
N VAL A 73 -7.45 -14.40 -11.12
CA VAL A 73 -8.31 -13.54 -10.31
C VAL A 73 -8.64 -12.28 -11.10
N ILE A 74 -9.89 -12.18 -11.55
CA ILE A 74 -10.45 -11.02 -12.24
C ILE A 74 -11.59 -10.46 -11.37
N PRO A 75 -11.52 -9.19 -10.94
CA PRO A 75 -12.60 -8.58 -10.15
C PRO A 75 -13.94 -8.60 -10.88
N ASP A 76 -15.03 -8.80 -10.15
CA ASP A 76 -16.38 -8.88 -10.75
C ASP A 76 -16.78 -7.60 -11.47
N THR A 77 -16.28 -6.45 -11.00
CA THR A 77 -16.47 -5.14 -11.64
C THR A 77 -15.96 -5.10 -13.08
N VAL A 78 -14.85 -5.78 -13.37
CA VAL A 78 -14.25 -5.89 -14.71
C VAL A 78 -15.10 -6.78 -15.63
N LYS A 79 -15.85 -7.73 -15.06
CA LYS A 79 -16.77 -8.60 -15.82
C LYS A 79 -18.05 -7.87 -16.22
N GLU A 80 -18.46 -6.88 -15.44
CA GLU A 80 -19.75 -6.20 -15.59
C GLU A 80 -19.66 -4.83 -16.26
N LYS A 81 -18.51 -4.16 -16.17
CA LYS A 81 -18.34 -2.76 -16.57
C LYS A 81 -17.10 -2.56 -17.44
N PRO A 82 -17.10 -1.53 -18.31
CA PRO A 82 -15.88 -1.10 -18.98
C PRO A 82 -14.80 -0.72 -17.96
N VAL A 83 -13.55 -0.98 -18.31
CA VAL A 83 -12.38 -0.57 -17.53
C VAL A 83 -11.87 0.77 -18.07
N TYR A 84 -11.44 1.63 -17.17
CA TYR A 84 -10.97 2.98 -17.45
C TYR A 84 -9.59 3.19 -16.84
N CYS A 85 -8.72 3.89 -17.56
CA CYS A 85 -7.55 4.50 -16.93
C CYS A 85 -7.96 5.76 -16.15
N ALA A 86 -7.03 6.32 -15.38
CA ALA A 86 -7.22 7.59 -14.69
C ALA A 86 -5.91 8.38 -14.63
N SER A 87 -6.02 9.70 -14.54
CA SER A 87 -4.92 10.57 -14.12
C SER A 87 -5.14 10.98 -12.66
N GLY A 88 -4.11 10.87 -11.84
CA GLY A 88 -4.12 11.20 -10.42
C GLY A 88 -3.35 12.49 -10.15
N GLU A 89 -3.97 13.38 -9.40
CA GLU A 89 -3.32 14.51 -8.74
C GLU A 89 -3.32 14.26 -7.23
N PRO A 90 -2.41 14.86 -6.44
CA PRO A 90 -2.46 14.76 -4.99
C PRO A 90 -3.84 15.13 -4.46
N LEU A 91 -4.37 14.30 -3.55
CA LEU A 91 -5.67 14.55 -2.94
C LEU A 91 -5.63 15.89 -2.16
N PRO A 92 -6.61 16.79 -2.35
CA PRO A 92 -6.61 18.12 -1.73
C PRO A 92 -7.04 18.08 -0.25
N LEU A 93 -6.36 17.28 0.58
CA LEU A 93 -6.68 17.05 1.99
C LEU A 93 -6.71 18.33 2.84
N SER A 94 -6.01 19.38 2.42
CA SER A 94 -6.05 20.69 3.07
C SER A 94 -7.44 21.32 3.08
N GLU A 95 -8.24 21.09 2.03
CA GLU A 95 -9.63 21.55 1.94
C GLU A 95 -10.56 20.80 2.92
N MET A 96 -10.11 19.65 3.43
CA MET A 96 -10.87 18.76 4.34
C MET A 96 -10.33 18.81 5.77
N SER A 97 -9.39 19.71 6.07
CA SER A 97 -8.67 19.79 7.36
C SER A 97 -9.58 19.87 8.58
N GLU A 98 -10.62 20.71 8.55
CA GLU A 98 -11.57 20.82 9.67
C GLU A 98 -12.46 19.58 9.82
N GLU A 99 -12.84 18.92 8.72
CA GLU A 99 -13.60 17.67 8.76
C GLU A 99 -12.75 16.55 9.35
N MET A 100 -11.53 16.36 8.84
CA MET A 100 -10.58 15.38 9.36
C MET A 100 -10.31 15.58 10.85
N LYS A 101 -10.11 16.83 11.27
CA LYS A 101 -9.91 17.16 12.69
C LYS A 101 -11.10 16.74 13.55
N ASN A 102 -12.33 17.00 13.12
CA ASN A 102 -13.53 16.67 13.89
C ASN A 102 -13.82 15.16 13.92
N ASP A 103 -13.51 14.46 12.84
CA ASP A 103 -13.80 13.04 12.69
C ASP A 103 -12.74 12.15 13.35
N LEU A 104 -11.47 12.59 13.39
CA LEU A 104 -10.34 11.75 13.77
C LEU A 104 -9.71 12.09 15.13
N LEU A 105 -9.99 13.28 15.66
CA LEU A 105 -9.34 13.75 16.88
C LEU A 105 -10.35 14.01 18.00
N PRO A 106 -9.90 14.02 19.27
CA PRO A 106 -10.74 14.39 20.39
C PRO A 106 -11.43 15.76 20.19
N PRO A 107 -12.64 15.95 20.73
CA PRO A 107 -13.36 17.22 20.63
C PRO A 107 -12.60 18.36 21.33
N ASP A 108 -12.92 19.60 20.97
CA ASP A 108 -12.42 20.84 21.59
C ASP A 108 -10.91 21.14 21.41
N ILE A 109 -10.26 20.54 20.42
CA ILE A 109 -8.89 20.90 20.04
C ILE A 109 -8.86 22.28 19.36
N SER A 110 -8.14 23.25 19.93
CA SER A 110 -7.97 24.59 19.35
C SER A 110 -6.75 24.73 18.42
N LEU A 111 -6.10 23.61 18.10
CA LEU A 111 -4.94 23.59 17.21
C LEU A 111 -5.36 23.81 15.74
N LYS A 112 -4.40 24.30 14.96
CA LYS A 112 -4.50 24.51 13.51
C LYS A 112 -3.38 23.77 12.81
N PHE A 113 -3.65 23.29 11.60
CA PHE A 113 -2.61 22.74 10.75
C PHE A 113 -1.53 23.78 10.53
N ASP A 114 -0.29 23.33 10.64
CA ASP A 114 0.91 24.09 10.37
C ASP A 114 1.72 23.38 9.27
N HIS A 115 2.64 24.13 8.65
CA HIS A 115 3.59 23.61 7.69
C HIS A 115 4.98 24.06 8.11
N ASP A 116 5.79 23.13 8.62
CA ASP A 116 7.21 23.38 8.86
C ASP A 116 7.93 23.40 7.51
N ASP A 117 8.62 24.50 7.19
CA ASP A 117 9.41 24.64 5.96
C ASP A 117 10.47 23.53 5.77
N ASN A 118 10.83 22.80 6.84
CA ASN A 118 11.75 21.65 6.78
C ASN A 118 11.06 20.29 6.67
N SER A 119 9.72 20.25 6.67
CA SER A 119 8.91 19.05 6.55
C SER A 119 8.11 19.09 5.24
N PRO A 120 7.96 17.98 4.51
CA PRO A 120 7.02 17.92 3.39
C PRO A 120 5.55 17.88 3.85
N PHE A 121 5.30 17.69 5.14
CA PHE A 121 3.96 17.52 5.71
C PHE A 121 3.33 18.82 6.19
N PHE A 122 2.03 18.93 5.92
CA PHE A 122 1.11 19.75 6.69
C PHE A 122 0.64 18.91 7.87
N SER A 123 0.82 19.40 9.09
CA SER A 123 0.54 18.62 10.29
C SER A 123 -0.20 19.39 11.38
N LEU A 124 -0.91 18.65 12.20
CA LEU A 124 -1.56 19.07 13.42
C LEU A 124 -1.09 18.12 14.53
N GLU A 125 -0.31 18.63 15.48
CA GLU A 125 0.30 17.80 16.53
C GLU A 125 0.02 18.33 17.94
N ASN A 126 -0.18 17.40 18.87
CA ASN A 126 -0.06 17.63 20.30
C ASN A 126 0.95 16.63 20.86
N LEU A 127 2.08 17.11 21.37
CA LEU A 127 3.17 16.28 21.90
C LEU A 127 3.50 16.62 23.36
N GLU A 128 2.58 17.28 24.07
CA GLU A 128 2.84 17.73 25.43
C GLU A 128 2.82 16.59 26.46
N ASP A 129 1.94 15.61 26.22
CA ASP A 129 1.67 14.46 27.08
C ASP A 129 1.47 13.21 26.20
N ILE A 130 2.07 12.08 26.57
CA ILE A 130 2.10 10.88 25.72
C ILE A 130 0.71 10.26 25.60
N ASP A 131 -0.06 10.22 26.69
CA ASP A 131 -1.40 9.62 26.71
C ASP A 131 -2.44 10.43 25.93
N HIS A 132 -2.15 11.72 25.69
CA HIS A 132 -2.97 12.63 24.93
C HIS A 132 -2.28 13.12 23.65
N ALA A 133 -1.16 12.49 23.30
CA ALA A 133 -0.42 12.88 22.13
C ALA A 133 -1.21 12.53 20.88
N PHE A 134 -1.02 13.32 19.83
CA PHE A 134 -1.40 12.90 18.50
C PHE A 134 -0.59 13.63 17.45
N VAL A 135 -0.52 13.03 16.27
CA VAL A 135 -0.07 13.63 15.02
C VAL A 135 -1.12 13.29 13.97
N LEU A 136 -1.64 14.31 13.28
CA LEU A 136 -2.41 14.16 12.05
C LEU A 136 -1.65 14.93 10.97
N ALA A 137 -1.20 14.24 9.93
CA ALA A 137 -0.36 14.83 8.89
C ALA A 137 -0.74 14.32 7.51
N TYR A 138 -0.57 15.18 6.50
CA TYR A 138 -0.65 14.81 5.10
C TYR A 138 0.35 15.62 4.28
N ASN A 139 0.73 15.15 3.10
CA ASN A 139 1.65 15.86 2.23
C ASN A 139 1.20 15.89 0.77
N ASN A 140 1.86 16.73 -0.03
CA ASN A 140 1.63 16.79 -1.47
C ASN A 140 2.25 15.60 -2.23
N SER A 141 2.95 14.71 -1.54
CA SER A 141 3.45 13.42 -2.05
C SER A 141 2.45 12.28 -1.85
N CYS A 142 1.19 12.63 -1.58
CA CYS A 142 0.05 11.71 -1.49
C CYS A 142 0.10 10.78 -0.27
N GLU A 143 0.65 11.26 0.84
CA GLU A 143 0.69 10.50 2.10
C GLU A 143 -0.32 11.05 3.12
N PHE A 144 -0.92 10.14 3.88
CA PHE A 144 -1.80 10.42 5.01
C PHE A 144 -1.32 9.65 6.23
N ILE A 145 -1.17 10.36 7.36
CA ILE A 145 -0.75 9.79 8.64
C ILE A 145 -1.65 10.31 9.75
N ILE A 146 -2.12 9.42 10.60
CA ILE A 146 -2.61 9.76 11.93
C ILE A 146 -2.01 8.81 12.94
N ASN A 147 -1.50 9.32 14.06
CA ASN A 147 -1.03 8.52 15.19
C ASN A 147 -1.54 9.18 16.46
N SER A 148 -2.27 8.45 17.28
CA SER A 148 -2.56 8.84 18.66
C SER A 148 -1.42 8.46 19.59
N GLY A 149 -1.48 8.91 20.84
CA GLY A 149 -0.55 8.53 21.90
C GLY A 149 -0.50 7.03 22.16
N LEU A 150 -1.62 6.33 21.91
CA LEU A 150 -1.73 4.89 22.06
C LEU A 150 -1.06 4.11 20.94
N TYR A 151 -0.88 4.73 19.76
CA TYR A 151 -0.32 4.06 18.59
C TYR A 151 1.03 3.41 18.89
N GLN A 152 1.94 4.14 19.54
CA GLN A 152 3.27 3.62 19.86
C GLN A 152 3.20 2.41 20.82
N HIS A 153 2.32 2.46 21.83
CA HIS A 153 2.15 1.34 22.74
C HIS A 153 1.66 0.10 22.00
N TYR A 154 0.78 0.25 21.01
CA TYR A 154 0.22 -0.88 20.28
C TYR A 154 1.22 -1.44 19.26
N THR A 155 1.97 -0.59 18.55
CA THR A 155 3.04 -1.05 17.67
C THR A 155 4.16 -1.77 18.42
N ASN A 156 4.42 -1.41 19.68
CA ASN A 156 5.38 -2.12 20.52
C ASN A 156 4.91 -3.52 20.94
N CYS A 157 3.65 -3.88 20.71
CA CYS A 157 3.10 -5.19 21.09
C CYS A 157 3.06 -6.18 19.93
N ILE A 158 3.42 -5.77 18.71
CA ILE A 158 3.28 -6.60 17.51
C ILE A 158 4.48 -6.46 16.57
N VAL A 159 5.03 -7.59 16.16
CA VAL A 159 6.08 -7.73 15.14
C VAL A 159 5.51 -8.57 14.00
N THR A 160 5.36 -7.96 12.82
CA THR A 160 4.70 -8.57 11.65
C THR A 160 5.66 -9.25 10.71
N GLU A 161 6.96 -8.98 10.83
CA GLU A 161 8.02 -9.50 9.99
C GLU A 161 8.24 -10.99 10.30
N THR A 162 7.78 -11.89 9.44
CA THR A 162 7.83 -13.35 9.67
C THR A 162 9.25 -13.92 9.77
N PHE A 163 10.27 -13.14 9.40
CA PHE A 163 11.68 -13.51 9.51
C PHE A 163 12.34 -13.03 10.81
N ALA A 164 11.67 -12.17 11.59
CA ALA A 164 12.18 -11.68 12.86
C ALA A 164 12.12 -12.78 13.93
N GLU A 165 13.11 -12.82 14.84
CA GLU A 165 13.10 -13.76 15.97
C GLU A 165 11.96 -13.44 16.96
N GLU A 166 11.57 -12.16 17.01
CA GLU A 166 10.53 -11.59 17.85
C GLU A 166 9.14 -11.64 17.22
N PHE A 167 8.99 -12.26 16.04
CA PHE A 167 7.70 -12.39 15.36
C PHE A 167 6.63 -12.96 16.29
N ASN A 168 5.55 -12.22 16.47
CA ASN A 168 4.44 -12.60 17.34
C ASN A 168 3.06 -12.27 16.77
N ALA A 169 2.97 -11.79 15.53
CA ALA A 169 1.71 -11.38 14.94
C ALA A 169 0.67 -12.52 14.79
N ASP A 170 1.14 -13.77 14.75
CA ASP A 170 0.27 -14.97 14.73
C ASP A 170 -0.56 -15.13 16.01
N LEU A 171 -0.09 -14.57 17.14
CA LEU A 171 -0.84 -14.55 18.40
C LEU A 171 -2.17 -13.80 18.25
N TYR A 172 -2.19 -12.76 17.41
CA TYR A 172 -3.34 -11.89 17.16
C TYR A 172 -4.27 -12.39 16.04
N GLN A 173 -4.00 -13.56 15.46
CA GLN A 173 -4.87 -14.18 14.44
C GLN A 173 -5.67 -15.37 15.01
N LYS A 174 -5.62 -15.58 16.33
CA LYS A 174 -6.34 -16.67 17.03
C LYS A 174 -7.81 -16.36 17.31
N LYS A 175 -8.20 -15.09 17.17
CA LYS A 175 -9.57 -14.59 17.35
C LYS A 175 -9.98 -13.87 16.08
N GLU A 176 -11.26 -13.91 15.79
CA GLU A 176 -11.84 -13.17 14.67
C GLU A 176 -12.40 -11.82 15.15
N ASN A 177 -13.10 -11.82 16.30
CA ASN A 177 -13.86 -10.66 16.76
C ASN A 177 -13.41 -10.16 18.15
N LEU A 178 -13.55 -8.85 18.38
CA LEU A 178 -13.41 -8.20 19.68
C LEU A 178 -14.80 -7.97 20.28
N ASP A 179 -14.88 -7.75 21.58
CA ASP A 179 -16.16 -7.61 22.28
C ASP A 179 -16.94 -6.36 21.84
N PHE A 180 -16.26 -5.29 21.43
CA PHE A 180 -16.91 -4.03 21.07
C PHE A 180 -17.52 -4.02 19.66
N MET A 181 -16.98 -4.80 18.72
CA MET A 181 -17.55 -4.96 17.38
C MET A 181 -16.94 -6.13 16.61
N SER A 182 -17.60 -6.58 15.53
CA SER A 182 -17.04 -7.59 14.64
C SER A 182 -15.93 -7.03 13.75
N GLN A 183 -15.03 -7.90 13.27
CA GLN A 183 -13.94 -7.51 12.37
C GLN A 183 -14.46 -6.93 11.05
N ALA A 184 -15.54 -7.51 10.51
CA ALA A 184 -16.18 -7.03 9.30
C ALA A 184 -16.78 -5.62 9.49
N ASP A 185 -17.49 -5.39 10.59
CA ASP A 185 -18.06 -4.07 10.90
C ASP A 185 -16.96 -3.03 11.18
N ALA A 186 -15.84 -3.45 11.76
CA ALA A 186 -14.67 -2.60 12.01
C ALA A 186 -14.03 -2.16 10.69
N ALA A 187 -13.76 -3.13 9.80
CA ALA A 187 -13.23 -2.83 8.48
C ALA A 187 -14.16 -1.91 7.68
N ASP A 188 -15.47 -2.15 7.71
CA ASP A 188 -16.44 -1.28 7.04
C ASP A 188 -16.53 0.12 7.65
N THR A 189 -16.29 0.25 8.97
CA THR A 189 -16.20 1.56 9.64
C THR A 189 -15.00 2.34 9.12
N VAL A 190 -13.84 1.69 9.03
CA VAL A 190 -12.62 2.26 8.46
C VAL A 190 -12.84 2.69 6.99
N ARG A 191 -13.39 1.81 6.15
CA ARG A 191 -13.71 2.12 4.74
C ARG A 191 -14.61 3.35 4.61
N ARG A 192 -15.70 3.41 5.38
CA ARG A 192 -16.64 4.54 5.33
C ARG A 192 -15.99 5.85 5.75
N LEU A 193 -15.13 5.82 6.75
CA LEU A 193 -14.43 7.00 7.26
C LEU A 193 -13.48 7.56 6.19
N PHE A 194 -12.55 6.75 5.69
CA PHE A 194 -11.56 7.20 4.70
C PHE A 194 -12.17 7.55 3.35
N LYS A 195 -13.28 6.92 2.98
CA LYS A 195 -14.04 7.28 1.78
C LYS A 195 -14.57 8.71 1.80
N LYS A 196 -14.85 9.29 2.97
CA LYS A 196 -15.22 10.72 3.08
C LYS A 196 -14.12 11.61 2.54
N TYR A 197 -12.86 11.23 2.73
CA TYR A 197 -11.69 11.97 2.26
C TYR A 197 -11.33 11.63 0.81
N GLY A 198 -12.06 10.75 0.13
CA GLY A 198 -11.73 10.31 -1.22
C GLY A 198 -10.71 9.16 -1.28
N ILE A 199 -10.30 8.61 -0.13
CA ILE A 199 -9.43 7.43 -0.05
C ILE A 199 -10.30 6.17 -0.09
N ASN A 200 -10.14 5.34 -1.11
CA ASN A 200 -10.95 4.14 -1.30
C ASN A 200 -10.18 2.89 -0.87
N LEU A 201 -10.53 2.38 0.31
CA LEU A 201 -10.00 1.13 0.85
C LEU A 201 -10.89 -0.04 0.41
N GLY A 202 -10.28 -1.03 -0.23
CA GLY A 202 -10.90 -2.25 -0.74
C GLY A 202 -10.82 -3.40 0.26
N GLU A 203 -10.31 -4.55 -0.19
CA GLU A 203 -10.21 -5.74 0.66
C GLU A 203 -9.21 -5.56 1.81
N VAL A 204 -9.47 -6.28 2.91
CA VAL A 204 -8.50 -6.43 3.99
C VAL A 204 -7.57 -7.57 3.60
N VAL A 205 -6.29 -7.26 3.38
CA VAL A 205 -5.25 -8.25 3.08
C VAL A 205 -4.94 -9.06 4.34
N THR A 206 -4.75 -8.35 5.46
CA THR A 206 -4.44 -8.95 6.75
C THR A 206 -5.15 -8.19 7.88
N ALA A 207 -5.64 -8.92 8.87
CA ALA A 207 -6.21 -8.36 10.09
C ALA A 207 -5.56 -9.01 11.31
N TYR A 208 -5.13 -8.18 12.26
CA TYR A 208 -4.70 -8.59 13.59
C TYR A 208 -5.71 -8.13 14.62
N VAL A 209 -6.14 -9.06 15.47
CA VAL A 209 -7.15 -8.86 16.51
C VAL A 209 -6.41 -8.74 17.84
N MET A 210 -6.00 -7.52 18.16
CA MET A 210 -5.10 -7.21 19.28
C MET A 210 -5.88 -7.05 20.57
N ASP A 211 -6.05 -8.14 21.32
CA ASP A 211 -6.64 -8.10 22.66
C ASP A 211 -5.62 -7.65 23.72
N HIS A 212 -6.13 -6.92 24.72
CA HIS A 212 -5.33 -6.31 25.77
C HIS A 212 -4.56 -7.30 26.65
N GLU A 213 -5.07 -8.53 26.81
CA GLU A 213 -4.38 -9.56 27.61
C GLU A 213 -3.10 -10.03 26.90
N THR A 214 -3.17 -10.18 25.57
CA THR A 214 -2.02 -10.53 24.72
C THR A 214 -1.07 -9.34 24.60
N MET A 215 -1.58 -8.13 24.31
CA MET A 215 -0.74 -6.93 24.24
C MET A 215 0.04 -6.67 25.54
N GLN A 216 -0.57 -6.88 26.71
CA GLN A 216 0.13 -6.74 27.99
C GLN A 216 1.33 -7.70 28.16
N GLN A 217 1.26 -8.88 27.55
CA GLN A 217 2.32 -9.89 27.62
C GLN A 217 3.43 -9.61 26.61
N GLU A 218 3.06 -9.10 25.44
CA GLU A 218 3.93 -8.92 24.28
C GLU A 218 4.54 -7.51 24.16
N GLU A 219 4.18 -6.57 25.04
CA GLU A 219 4.69 -5.20 25.02
C GLU A 219 6.23 -5.16 25.13
N ASP A 220 6.88 -4.73 24.04
CA ASP A 220 8.31 -4.45 24.00
C ASP A 220 8.62 -3.06 24.57
N ILE A 221 9.62 -3.03 25.44
CA ILE A 221 10.10 -1.85 26.14
C ILE A 221 11.56 -1.54 25.80
N ILE A 222 12.12 -2.18 24.77
CA ILE A 222 13.45 -1.86 24.26
C ILE A 222 13.42 -0.46 23.64
N ASP A 223 14.34 0.40 24.09
CA ASP A 223 14.49 1.75 23.57
C ASP A 223 15.34 1.78 22.29
N ILE A 224 15.49 2.97 21.71
CA ILE A 224 16.27 3.18 20.47
C ILE A 224 17.76 2.79 20.59
N SER A 225 18.27 2.60 21.81
CA SER A 225 19.65 2.16 22.07
C SER A 225 19.78 0.64 22.19
N GLY A 226 18.66 -0.09 22.13
CA GLY A 226 18.62 -1.54 22.33
C GLY A 226 18.58 -1.94 23.80
N GLU A 227 18.33 -1.00 24.72
CA GLU A 227 18.24 -1.26 26.16
C GLU A 227 16.78 -1.21 26.62
N ALA A 228 16.40 -2.12 27.52
CA ALA A 228 15.07 -2.09 28.12
C ALA A 228 14.89 -0.82 28.96
N ASP A 229 13.88 0.01 28.62
CA ASP A 229 13.44 1.17 29.37
C ASP A 229 12.04 0.91 29.95
N PRO A 230 11.92 0.53 31.25
CA PRO A 230 10.64 0.31 31.91
C PRO A 230 9.70 1.50 31.91
N SER A 231 10.19 2.72 31.60
CA SER A 231 9.34 3.91 31.48
C SER A 231 8.54 3.98 30.18
N LEU A 232 8.85 3.12 29.20
CA LEU A 232 8.06 2.95 27.97
C LEU A 232 6.82 2.08 28.19
N LYS A 233 6.77 1.34 29.30
CA LYS A 233 5.66 0.44 29.61
C LYS A 233 4.37 1.20 29.88
N LYS A 234 3.29 0.80 29.22
CA LYS A 234 1.94 1.30 29.48
C LYS A 234 1.52 0.94 30.90
N GLU A 235 0.96 1.91 31.64
CA GLU A 235 0.63 1.73 33.05
C GLU A 235 -0.40 0.62 33.31
N SER A 236 -1.40 0.51 32.42
CA SER A 236 -2.44 -0.52 32.51
C SER A 236 -3.02 -0.85 31.14
N TRP A 237 -3.44 -2.11 31.00
CA TRP A 237 -4.11 -2.67 29.83
C TRP A 237 -5.52 -3.08 30.21
N SER A 238 -6.51 -2.78 29.37
CA SER A 238 -7.92 -3.08 29.61
C SER A 238 -8.65 -3.33 28.30
N SER A 239 -9.91 -3.80 28.35
CA SER A 239 -10.74 -3.98 27.15
C SER A 239 -10.96 -2.69 26.34
N ALA A 240 -10.69 -1.50 26.90
CA ALA A 240 -10.70 -0.25 26.14
C ALA A 240 -9.52 -0.13 25.15
N ASP A 241 -8.47 -0.94 25.35
CA ASP A 241 -7.29 -1.00 24.50
C ASP A 241 -7.43 -2.03 23.37
N ASP A 242 -8.42 -2.93 23.43
CA ASP A 242 -8.67 -3.92 22.38
C ASP A 242 -8.77 -3.23 21.01
N THR A 243 -7.95 -3.65 20.06
CA THR A 243 -7.72 -2.93 18.79
C THR A 243 -7.68 -3.89 17.61
N TYR A 244 -8.29 -3.49 16.51
CA TYR A 244 -8.02 -4.11 15.21
C TYR A 244 -6.88 -3.40 14.52
N TYR A 245 -5.92 -4.15 13.98
CA TYR A 245 -4.89 -3.62 13.09
C TYR A 245 -5.05 -4.25 11.70
N PHE A 246 -5.45 -3.42 10.75
CA PHE A 246 -5.80 -3.82 9.39
C PHE A 246 -4.74 -3.37 8.39
N TYR A 247 -4.50 -4.24 7.40
CA TYR A 247 -3.75 -3.97 6.19
C TYR A 247 -4.75 -4.01 5.05
N PHE A 248 -5.02 -2.86 4.44
CA PHE A 248 -5.99 -2.74 3.36
C PHE A 248 -5.28 -2.67 2.02
N ARG A 249 -5.91 -3.25 1.00
CA ARG A 249 -5.60 -2.91 -0.38
C ARG A 249 -6.45 -1.74 -0.81
N GLN A 250 -5.86 -0.72 -1.42
CA GLN A 250 -6.65 0.36 -2.04
C GLN A 250 -7.36 -0.14 -3.30
N GLU A 251 -8.44 0.51 -3.70
CA GLU A 251 -9.18 0.18 -4.93
C GLU A 251 -9.57 1.40 -5.76
N TYR A 252 -9.72 1.17 -7.06
CA TYR A 252 -10.31 2.11 -7.99
C TYR A 252 -11.47 1.44 -8.73
N ASN A 253 -12.69 1.99 -8.59
CA ASN A 253 -13.91 1.43 -9.18
C ASN A 253 -14.13 -0.08 -8.87
N GLY A 254 -13.70 -0.53 -7.69
CA GLY A 254 -13.76 -1.93 -7.25
C GLY A 254 -12.76 -2.84 -7.97
N ILE A 255 -11.68 -2.28 -8.52
CA ILE A 255 -10.51 -3.00 -9.03
C ILE A 255 -9.36 -2.70 -8.05
N PRO A 256 -8.68 -3.72 -7.50
CA PRO A 256 -7.63 -3.52 -6.52
C PRO A 256 -6.41 -2.85 -7.15
N LEU A 257 -5.73 -2.00 -6.37
CA LEU A 257 -4.50 -1.33 -6.76
C LEU A 257 -3.28 -2.18 -6.41
N ILE A 258 -2.21 -2.02 -7.17
CA ILE A 258 -0.85 -2.41 -6.77
C ILE A 258 0.02 -1.17 -6.64
N TYR A 259 0.94 -1.22 -5.68
CA TYR A 259 2.01 -0.25 -5.54
C TYR A 259 3.33 -0.85 -6.01
N ASN A 260 3.64 -0.67 -7.29
CA ASN A 260 4.98 -0.93 -7.81
C ASN A 260 5.74 0.38 -7.84
N LEU A 261 6.51 0.69 -6.80
CA LEU A 261 7.45 1.81 -6.89
C LEU A 261 8.69 1.31 -7.61
N TYR A 262 8.75 1.60 -8.91
CA TYR A 262 9.83 1.38 -9.89
C TYR A 262 11.19 2.02 -9.51
N ALA A 263 11.48 2.19 -8.21
CA ALA A 263 12.68 2.81 -7.65
C ALA A 263 13.27 2.05 -6.43
N GLY A 264 12.83 0.81 -6.16
CA GLY A 264 13.49 -0.09 -5.20
C GLY A 264 12.93 -0.11 -3.77
N GLN A 265 11.70 0.38 -3.56
CA GLN A 265 10.95 0.21 -2.31
C GLN A 265 9.48 -0.12 -2.66
N GLY A 266 9.22 -1.37 -3.04
CA GLY A 266 7.84 -1.87 -3.12
C GLY A 266 7.30 -2.06 -1.70
N PHE A 267 6.00 -1.86 -1.52
CA PHE A 267 5.30 -2.29 -0.32
C PHE A 267 4.95 -3.76 -0.47
N GLU A 268 5.05 -4.54 0.61
CA GLU A 268 4.35 -5.82 0.65
C GLU A 268 2.84 -5.58 0.62
N ASP A 269 2.08 -6.60 0.25
CA ASP A 269 0.64 -6.47 0.04
C ASP A 269 -0.08 -5.90 1.29
N GLY A 270 -0.71 -4.74 1.14
CA GLY A 270 -1.50 -4.07 2.17
C GLY A 270 -0.69 -3.16 3.11
N GLU A 271 0.64 -3.14 3.01
CA GLU A 271 1.48 -2.20 3.78
C GLU A 271 1.29 -0.75 3.34
N GLU A 272 0.78 -0.52 2.14
CA GLU A 272 0.50 0.82 1.64
C GLU A 272 -0.65 1.52 2.38
N ALA A 273 -1.49 0.76 3.10
CA ALA A 273 -2.64 1.29 3.82
C ALA A 273 -2.91 0.49 5.09
N THR A 274 -2.26 0.89 6.19
CA THR A 274 -2.47 0.28 7.50
C THR A 274 -3.35 1.15 8.39
N VAL A 275 -4.24 0.53 9.17
CA VAL A 275 -5.18 1.25 10.05
C VAL A 275 -5.41 0.47 11.35
N MET A 276 -5.21 1.14 12.49
CA MET A 276 -5.61 0.68 13.81
C MET A 276 -6.93 1.32 14.25
N LEU A 277 -7.93 0.50 14.60
CA LEU A 277 -9.24 0.94 15.10
C LEU A 277 -9.55 0.27 16.44
N ASN A 278 -9.85 1.07 17.46
CA ASN A 278 -10.37 0.60 18.74
C ASN A 278 -11.78 1.16 19.01
N GLN A 279 -12.35 0.86 20.18
CA GLN A 279 -13.69 1.32 20.55
C GLN A 279 -13.85 2.86 20.54
N SER A 280 -12.76 3.60 20.72
CA SER A 280 -12.77 5.07 20.75
C SER A 280 -12.56 5.71 19.38
N GLY A 281 -12.17 4.94 18.36
CA GLY A 281 -11.94 5.43 17.00
C GLY A 281 -10.58 5.00 16.43
N ILE A 282 -10.08 5.80 15.50
CA ILE A 282 -8.78 5.54 14.85
C ILE A 282 -7.66 5.81 15.85
N VAL A 283 -6.85 4.78 16.10
CA VAL A 283 -5.66 4.87 16.95
C VAL A 283 -4.46 5.31 16.12
N GLY A 284 -4.34 4.78 14.91
CA GLY A 284 -3.38 5.24 13.94
C GLY A 284 -3.71 4.74 12.54
N ALA A 285 -3.17 5.40 11.52
CA ALA A 285 -3.22 4.96 10.14
C ALA A 285 -2.05 5.56 9.36
N GLY A 286 -1.49 4.77 8.45
CA GLY A 286 -0.54 5.19 7.44
C GLY A 286 -1.07 4.79 6.07
N ILE A 287 -1.34 5.75 5.19
CA ILE A 287 -1.90 5.48 3.86
C ILE A 287 -1.09 6.24 2.81
N GLN A 288 -0.60 5.50 1.83
CA GLN A 288 0.24 5.97 0.73
C GLN A 288 -0.58 6.18 -0.55
N GLY A 289 -0.05 6.99 -1.46
CA GLY A 289 -0.67 7.48 -2.70
C GLY A 289 -2.19 7.71 -2.65
N CYS A 290 -2.55 8.62 -1.76
CA CYS A 290 -3.83 9.32 -1.71
C CYS A 290 -3.94 10.27 -2.92
N TYR A 291 -4.48 9.77 -4.03
CA TYR A 291 -4.71 10.53 -5.26
C TYR A 291 -6.20 10.91 -5.45
N ALA A 292 -6.44 12.10 -5.98
CA ALA A 292 -7.69 12.48 -6.61
C ALA A 292 -7.70 12.00 -8.08
N TRP A 293 -8.37 10.87 -8.32
CA TRP A 293 -8.42 10.26 -9.65
C TRP A 293 -9.45 10.93 -10.56
N THR A 294 -9.00 11.34 -11.75
CA THR A 294 -9.84 11.77 -12.87
C THR A 294 -9.89 10.67 -13.91
N GLN A 295 -11.07 10.08 -14.09
CA GLN A 295 -11.28 8.99 -15.05
C GLN A 295 -11.05 9.47 -16.50
N THR A 296 -10.38 8.64 -17.31
CA THR A 296 -10.23 8.85 -18.76
C THR A 296 -11.27 8.05 -19.56
N ASP A 297 -11.07 7.93 -20.88
CA ASP A 297 -11.88 7.04 -21.72
C ASP A 297 -11.69 5.56 -21.38
N ALA A 298 -12.68 4.75 -21.74
CA ALA A 298 -12.62 3.30 -21.58
C ALA A 298 -11.55 2.71 -22.51
N VAL A 299 -10.91 1.64 -22.05
CA VAL A 299 -9.81 0.99 -22.78
C VAL A 299 -10.18 -0.41 -23.26
N ASP A 300 -9.64 -0.79 -24.41
CA ASP A 300 -9.70 -2.17 -24.91
C ASP A 300 -8.61 -2.99 -24.20
N LEU A 301 -9.01 -4.09 -23.57
CA LEU A 301 -8.11 -4.97 -22.83
C LEU A 301 -7.58 -6.12 -23.71
N ILE A 302 -6.33 -6.50 -23.50
CA ILE A 302 -5.73 -7.70 -24.09
C ILE A 302 -6.20 -8.96 -23.35
N SER A 303 -6.28 -10.07 -24.08
CA SER A 303 -6.49 -11.39 -23.46
C SER A 303 -5.34 -11.78 -22.53
N LEU A 304 -5.63 -12.71 -21.61
CA LEU A 304 -4.60 -13.33 -20.79
C LEU A 304 -3.56 -14.09 -21.63
N ASP A 305 -3.97 -14.76 -22.72
CA ASP A 305 -3.02 -15.41 -23.63
C ASP A 305 -2.00 -14.42 -24.20
N LYS A 306 -2.44 -13.21 -24.58
CA LYS A 306 -1.55 -12.19 -25.11
C LYS A 306 -0.61 -11.64 -24.02
N ALA A 307 -1.08 -11.49 -22.78
CA ALA A 307 -0.21 -11.12 -21.67
C ALA A 307 0.81 -12.23 -21.38
N ALA A 308 0.38 -13.50 -21.35
CA ALA A 308 1.27 -14.64 -21.20
C ALA A 308 2.30 -14.69 -22.33
N ASP A 309 1.91 -14.46 -23.59
CA ASP A 309 2.85 -14.41 -24.72
C ASP A 309 3.98 -13.38 -24.48
N THR A 310 3.68 -12.20 -23.92
CA THR A 310 4.69 -11.23 -23.50
C THR A 310 5.58 -11.78 -22.39
N PHE A 311 5.02 -12.40 -21.35
CA PHE A 311 5.78 -13.03 -20.28
C PHE A 311 6.77 -14.08 -20.83
N PHE A 312 6.30 -15.00 -21.68
CA PHE A 312 7.16 -16.00 -22.31
C PHE A 312 8.20 -15.36 -23.23
N GLN A 313 7.86 -14.31 -23.99
CA GLN A 313 8.84 -13.61 -24.82
C GLN A 313 9.98 -12.99 -24.02
N ASN A 314 9.70 -12.50 -22.81
CA ASN A 314 10.68 -11.81 -21.99
C ASN A 314 11.56 -12.77 -21.17
N TYR A 315 11.01 -13.91 -20.71
CA TYR A 315 11.67 -14.77 -19.73
C TYR A 315 12.08 -16.17 -20.22
N LYS A 316 11.59 -16.60 -21.39
CA LYS A 316 11.88 -17.94 -21.93
C LYS A 316 13.33 -18.06 -22.37
N GLY A 317 13.94 -19.20 -22.08
CA GLY A 317 15.28 -19.55 -22.51
C GLY A 317 16.40 -18.89 -21.69
N LEU A 318 16.06 -18.20 -20.59
CA LEU A 318 17.03 -17.68 -19.64
C LEU A 318 17.70 -18.84 -18.90
N VAL A 319 18.95 -19.12 -19.27
CA VAL A 319 19.72 -20.25 -18.77
C VAL A 319 20.04 -20.06 -17.29
N GLY A 320 19.72 -21.07 -16.47
CA GLY A 320 20.03 -21.07 -15.03
C GLY A 320 18.98 -20.38 -14.16
N THR A 321 17.86 -19.95 -14.74
CA THR A 321 16.74 -19.35 -14.01
C THR A 321 15.44 -20.02 -14.41
N SER A 322 14.66 -20.47 -13.44
CA SER A 322 13.30 -20.97 -13.62
C SER A 322 12.27 -20.01 -13.04
N TYR A 323 11.09 -19.99 -13.65
CA TYR A 323 9.96 -19.15 -13.26
C TYR A 323 8.75 -20.04 -13.00
N GLU A 324 8.17 -19.96 -11.81
CA GLU A 324 6.94 -20.64 -11.43
C GLU A 324 5.86 -19.60 -11.11
N VAL A 325 4.73 -19.66 -11.82
CA VAL A 325 3.59 -18.75 -11.60
C VAL A 325 2.42 -19.53 -11.06
N LYS A 326 1.93 -19.13 -9.87
CA LYS A 326 0.78 -19.74 -9.18
C LYS A 326 -0.47 -18.87 -9.14
N ARG A 327 -0.33 -17.57 -9.38
CA ARG A 327 -1.46 -16.65 -9.40
C ARG A 327 -1.26 -15.59 -10.45
N ILE A 328 -2.33 -15.28 -11.16
CA ILE A 328 -2.40 -14.16 -12.10
C ILE A 328 -3.59 -13.29 -11.72
N SER A 329 -3.34 -12.01 -11.43
CA SER A 329 -4.37 -11.07 -10.98
C SER A 329 -4.57 -9.94 -11.98
N PHE A 330 -5.82 -9.58 -12.26
CA PHE A 330 -6.15 -8.34 -12.97
C PHE A 330 -6.29 -7.19 -11.97
N MET A 331 -5.47 -6.16 -12.12
CA MET A 331 -5.34 -5.08 -11.14
C MET A 331 -5.18 -3.73 -11.84
N MET A 332 -5.16 -2.64 -11.06
CA MET A 332 -4.70 -1.34 -11.56
C MET A 332 -3.33 -1.02 -10.94
N ASP A 333 -2.39 -0.56 -11.75
CA ASP A 333 -1.08 -0.08 -11.31
C ASP A 333 -1.02 1.45 -11.30
N ILE A 334 -0.36 2.00 -10.28
CA ILE A 334 -0.10 3.42 -10.14
C ILE A 334 1.27 3.69 -10.74
N ILE A 335 1.29 4.39 -11.87
CA ILE A 335 2.50 4.79 -12.58
C ILE A 335 2.84 6.22 -12.16
N PRO A 336 3.91 6.45 -11.37
CA PRO A 336 4.26 7.78 -10.90
C PRO A 336 4.62 8.71 -12.06
N GLY A 337 4.08 9.91 -12.02
CA GLY A 337 4.36 11.01 -12.93
C GLY A 337 5.32 12.03 -12.33
N LYS A 338 5.41 13.20 -12.99
CA LYS A 338 6.13 14.36 -12.45
C LYS A 338 5.26 15.09 -11.42
N ASP A 339 5.88 15.88 -10.55
CA ASP A 339 5.18 16.79 -9.63
C ASP A 339 4.14 16.07 -8.74
N ASN A 340 4.46 14.84 -8.32
CA ASN A 340 3.58 13.96 -7.53
C ASN A 340 2.25 13.60 -8.21
N THR A 341 2.16 13.72 -9.53
CA THR A 341 1.04 13.17 -10.31
C THR A 341 1.20 11.67 -10.52
N ALA A 342 0.16 10.99 -10.98
CA ALA A 342 0.22 9.59 -11.39
C ALA A 342 -0.72 9.28 -12.56
N GLU A 343 -0.45 8.17 -13.24
CA GLU A 343 -1.39 7.53 -14.15
C GLU A 343 -1.81 6.18 -13.57
N LEU A 344 -3.09 5.85 -13.67
CA LEU A 344 -3.62 4.57 -13.27
C LEU A 344 -3.90 3.71 -14.51
N ARG A 345 -3.27 2.54 -14.60
CA ARG A 345 -3.39 1.64 -15.76
C ARG A 345 -3.84 0.24 -15.36
N PRO A 346 -4.72 -0.42 -16.12
CA PRO A 346 -5.04 -1.81 -15.88
C PRO A 346 -3.86 -2.70 -16.27
N VAL A 347 -3.59 -3.73 -15.47
CA VAL A 347 -2.45 -4.63 -15.61
C VAL A 347 -2.83 -6.07 -15.30
N TRP A 348 -2.09 -6.99 -15.91
CA TRP A 348 -1.98 -8.38 -15.48
C TRP A 348 -0.75 -8.54 -14.60
N VAL A 349 -0.93 -9.03 -13.38
CA VAL A 349 0.15 -9.28 -12.42
C VAL A 349 0.38 -10.78 -12.32
N PHE A 350 1.60 -11.22 -12.63
CA PHE A 350 2.04 -12.60 -12.52
C PHE A 350 2.85 -12.75 -11.23
N ASP A 351 2.25 -13.36 -10.22
CA ASP A 351 2.93 -13.67 -8.96
C ASP A 351 3.86 -14.87 -9.19
N THR A 352 5.16 -14.59 -9.20
CA THR A 352 6.19 -15.48 -9.75
C THR A 352 7.28 -15.77 -8.74
N THR A 353 7.47 -17.06 -8.43
CA THR A 353 8.67 -17.54 -7.78
C THR A 353 9.79 -17.65 -8.82
N VAL A 354 10.87 -16.90 -8.62
CA VAL A 354 12.07 -16.94 -9.45
C VAL A 354 13.14 -17.73 -8.73
N SER A 355 13.67 -18.77 -9.37
CA SER A 355 14.69 -19.64 -8.75
C SER A 355 15.88 -19.89 -9.68
N GLY A 356 17.06 -20.05 -9.10
CA GLY A 356 18.28 -20.52 -9.77
C GLY A 356 19.04 -21.52 -8.91
N GLU A 357 20.34 -21.71 -9.18
CA GLU A 357 21.15 -22.70 -8.45
C GLU A 357 21.24 -22.39 -6.94
N ASP A 358 21.43 -21.12 -6.59
CA ASP A 358 21.69 -20.69 -5.19
C ASP A 358 20.70 -19.63 -4.68
N TYR A 359 19.60 -19.36 -5.40
CA TYR A 359 18.63 -18.33 -5.01
C TYR A 359 17.19 -18.75 -5.32
N SER A 360 16.27 -18.23 -4.51
CA SER A 360 14.83 -18.26 -4.76
C SER A 360 14.19 -17.05 -4.10
N PHE A 361 13.36 -16.32 -4.83
CA PHE A 361 12.63 -15.16 -4.30
C PHE A 361 11.31 -14.96 -5.05
N GLU A 362 10.35 -14.30 -4.41
CA GLU A 362 9.08 -13.91 -5.00
C GLU A 362 9.22 -12.59 -5.76
N SER A 363 8.58 -12.50 -6.92
CA SER A 363 8.57 -11.31 -7.76
C SER A 363 7.22 -11.17 -8.46
N LYS A 364 6.81 -9.92 -8.69
CA LYS A 364 5.62 -9.60 -9.48
C LYS A 364 6.05 -9.10 -10.85
N MET A 365 5.61 -9.80 -11.90
CA MET A 365 5.84 -9.38 -13.29
C MET A 365 4.55 -8.78 -13.81
N VAL A 366 4.62 -7.55 -14.31
CA VAL A 366 3.45 -6.71 -14.50
C VAL A 366 3.33 -6.35 -15.97
N ILE A 367 2.22 -6.72 -16.59
CA ILE A 367 2.00 -6.52 -18.03
C ILE A 367 0.83 -5.57 -18.20
N ASP A 368 1.06 -4.46 -18.89
CA ASP A 368 0.04 -3.47 -19.23
C ASP A 368 -1.09 -4.15 -20.01
N ALA A 369 -2.29 -4.12 -19.45
CA ALA A 369 -3.44 -4.82 -20.03
C ALA A 369 -4.03 -4.13 -21.27
N VAL A 370 -3.51 -2.96 -21.66
CA VAL A 370 -3.93 -2.22 -22.85
C VAL A 370 -2.98 -2.48 -24.01
N ASN A 371 -1.67 -2.29 -23.81
CA ASN A 371 -0.68 -2.41 -24.89
C ASN A 371 0.07 -3.75 -24.89
N GLY A 372 0.04 -4.51 -23.78
CA GLY A 372 0.72 -5.80 -23.64
C GLY A 372 2.22 -5.71 -23.44
N GLN A 373 2.77 -4.55 -23.13
CA GLN A 373 4.17 -4.39 -22.74
C GLN A 373 4.32 -4.70 -21.25
N GLU A 374 5.44 -5.31 -20.89
CA GLU A 374 5.82 -5.42 -19.50
C GLU A 374 6.20 -4.04 -18.96
N LEU A 375 5.68 -3.71 -17.79
CA LEU A 375 6.06 -2.53 -17.03
C LEU A 375 7.31 -2.88 -16.25
N THR A 376 8.44 -2.36 -16.73
CA THR A 376 9.76 -2.60 -16.12
C THR A 376 10.22 -1.38 -15.34
N VAL A 377 11.04 -1.65 -14.33
CA VAL A 377 11.88 -0.67 -13.63
C VAL A 377 12.83 0.05 -14.59
#